data_AF-A0A7J3J9G7-F1
#
_entry.id   AF-A0A7J3J9G7-F1
#
_cell.length_a   1.000
_cell.length_b   1.000
_cell.length_c   1.000
_cell.angle_alpha   90.00
_cell.angle_beta   90.00
_cell.angle_gamma   90.00
#
_symmetry.space_group_name_H-M   'P 1'
#
loop_
_entity.id
_entity.type
_entity.pdbx_description
1 polymer ?
#
loop_
_entity_poly.entity_id
_entity_poly.type
_entity_poly.pdbx_seq_one_letter_code
_entity_poly.pdbx_strand_id
1 'polypeptide(L)'
;MEDYCRFLLEDFLKSSFSTVKVLIEGAAAAKGKTPNRKVTLFQYVNGEKVSVPFEDEHFYFRSSVEYTNPQLTVEEVQGIIGTRLLETCANYFLERGLHEPNIDDISALSEALKKPPRGYIVPFLLNTDDVEADRYSMNPLKKSIVESGQSAFPAINVRTEQLKIDEDYVKKYDGALISKKETELVAEKLDCCNGSYIDFVDTVKYAQIVELSDFFGMDLSLYTLRMPLSTLAAENKDGLLHYIISESNRDYTSVEAAYACMGRSMNKRTTLLTVPHSKKGFGSKRAARGKLHFENERFHDATVTYKTTALYPNAIDPQDVAVAVCDDKFTVSGEKFSDYSYIETPSSPQFFLYSMASPEDATMWHGVGAFGSSQLLQSYANARVACREGRLLKDLNQKYHLNLRVPLQFNLSPEGLWSHPIHRNIDASIGSVADLADLAHRGMKLEHLAKFG
;
A
#
# COMPACT_ATOMS: atom_id res chain seq x y z
N MET A 1 -18.00 17.99 23.85
CA MET A 1 -17.39 16.94 23.00
C MET A 1 -15.90 17.11 23.15
N GLU A 2 -15.17 16.03 23.41
CA GLU A 2 -13.71 16.07 23.55
C GLU A 2 -13.07 16.41 22.19
N ASP A 3 -12.00 17.22 22.19
CA ASP A 3 -11.28 17.56 20.97
C ASP A 3 -10.20 16.51 20.70
N TYR A 4 -10.59 15.43 20.02
CA TYR A 4 -9.69 14.30 19.73
C TYR A 4 -8.52 14.70 18.82
N CYS A 5 -8.71 15.66 17.92
CA CYS A 5 -7.64 16.20 17.08
C CYS A 5 -6.53 16.81 17.94
N ARG A 6 -6.91 17.72 18.85
CA ARG A 6 -5.97 18.35 19.77
C ARG A 6 -5.34 17.33 20.72
N PHE A 7 -6.13 16.42 21.27
CA PHE A 7 -5.63 15.37 22.17
C PHE A 7 -4.55 14.51 21.50
N LEU A 8 -4.82 13.97 20.30
CA LEU A 8 -3.88 13.14 19.55
C LEU A 8 -2.63 13.91 19.16
N LEU A 9 -2.77 15.18 18.78
CA LEU A 9 -1.65 16.05 18.44
C LEU A 9 -0.72 16.28 19.65
N GLU A 10 -1.27 16.60 20.82
CA GLU A 10 -0.49 16.84 22.04
C GLU A 10 0.26 15.56 22.47
N ASP A 11 -0.40 14.40 22.43
CA ASP A 11 0.23 13.11 22.69
C ASP A 11 1.36 12.81 21.68
N PHE A 12 1.08 12.99 20.38
CA PHE A 12 2.04 12.76 19.30
C PHE A 12 3.28 13.66 19.40
N LEU A 13 3.11 14.95 19.69
CA LEU A 13 4.25 15.85 19.88
C LEU A 13 5.07 15.44 21.11
N LYS A 14 4.43 14.97 22.18
CA LYS A 14 5.14 14.50 23.36
C LYS A 14 5.93 13.21 23.10
N SER A 15 5.37 12.28 22.34
CA SER A 15 5.92 10.94 22.14
C SER A 15 6.86 10.82 20.92
N SER A 16 6.62 11.63 19.89
CA SER A 16 7.17 11.45 18.54
C SER A 16 7.71 12.73 17.89
N PHE A 17 7.92 13.81 18.62
CA PHE A 17 8.52 15.02 18.04
C PHE A 17 9.92 14.78 17.43
N SER A 18 10.66 13.76 17.88
CA SER A 18 11.92 13.35 17.25
C SER A 18 11.74 12.90 15.79
N THR A 19 10.63 12.26 15.42
CA THR A 19 10.39 11.87 14.02
C THR A 19 10.03 13.09 13.16
N VAL A 20 9.37 14.08 13.74
CA VAL A 20 9.12 15.38 13.09
C VAL A 20 10.45 16.05 12.72
N LYS A 21 11.42 16.09 13.65
CA LYS A 21 12.78 16.61 13.40
C LYS A 21 13.45 15.90 12.21
N VAL A 22 13.45 14.57 12.21
CA VAL A 22 14.04 13.77 11.14
C VAL A 22 13.40 14.05 9.78
N LEU A 23 12.07 14.17 9.72
CA LEU A 23 11.37 14.47 8.47
C LEU A 23 11.70 15.86 7.95
N ILE A 24 11.75 16.88 8.83
CA ILE A 24 12.13 18.25 8.47
C ILE A 24 13.55 18.29 7.90
N GLU A 25 14.51 17.67 8.59
CA GLU A 25 15.91 17.62 8.16
C GLU A 25 16.04 16.92 6.81
N GLY A 26 15.33 15.80 6.61
CA GLY A 26 15.29 15.09 5.34
C GLY A 26 14.72 15.91 4.20
N ALA A 27 13.57 16.58 4.44
CA ALA A 27 12.90 17.42 3.47
C ALA A 27 13.75 18.64 3.09
N ALA A 28 14.32 19.32 4.08
CA ALA A 28 15.23 20.45 3.87
C ALA A 28 16.49 20.04 3.10
N ALA A 29 17.06 18.87 3.41
CA ALA A 29 18.25 18.36 2.72
C ALA A 29 17.98 17.98 1.26
N ALA A 30 16.74 17.60 0.93
CA ALA A 30 16.32 17.22 -0.43
C ALA A 30 15.93 18.41 -1.31
N LYS A 31 15.47 19.52 -0.70
CA LYS A 31 15.01 20.72 -1.41
C LYS A 31 16.09 21.29 -2.34
N GLY A 32 15.71 21.58 -3.58
CA GLY A 32 16.58 22.04 -4.66
C GLY A 32 17.54 20.98 -5.21
N LYS A 33 17.43 19.73 -4.77
CA LYS A 33 18.31 18.62 -5.20
C LYS A 33 17.56 17.48 -5.85
N THR A 34 16.23 17.44 -5.72
CA THR A 34 15.43 16.40 -6.35
C THR A 34 15.11 16.80 -7.80
N PRO A 35 15.18 15.86 -8.76
CA PRO A 35 14.72 16.16 -10.11
C PRO A 35 13.24 16.53 -10.08
N ASN A 36 12.81 17.44 -10.98
CA ASN A 36 11.39 17.76 -11.16
C ASN A 36 10.64 16.51 -11.64
N ARG A 37 10.12 15.75 -10.68
CA ARG A 37 9.32 14.55 -10.88
C ARG A 37 7.90 14.98 -11.24
N LYS A 38 7.39 14.47 -12.36
CA LYS A 38 5.97 14.56 -12.67
C LYS A 38 5.26 13.43 -11.95
N VAL A 39 4.51 13.77 -10.90
CA VAL A 39 3.72 12.79 -10.14
C VAL A 39 2.25 13.10 -10.32
N THR A 40 1.44 12.10 -10.64
CA THR A 40 -0.02 12.22 -10.64
C THR A 40 -0.56 11.30 -9.58
N LEU A 41 -1.24 11.90 -8.60
CA LEU A 41 -1.99 11.18 -7.58
C LEU A 41 -3.48 11.34 -7.86
N PHE A 42 -4.33 10.64 -7.12
CA PHE A 42 -5.75 10.92 -7.12
C PHE A 42 -6.27 11.12 -5.70
N GLN A 43 -7.41 11.78 -5.58
CA GLN A 43 -8.18 11.86 -4.35
C GLN A 43 -9.65 11.74 -4.72
N TYR A 44 -10.51 11.59 -3.72
CA TYR A 44 -11.95 11.75 -3.93
C TYR A 44 -12.36 13.14 -3.47
N VAL A 45 -13.23 13.78 -4.25
CA VAL A 45 -13.84 15.07 -3.93
C VAL A 45 -15.32 14.92 -4.19
N ASN A 46 -16.15 15.12 -3.16
CA ASN A 46 -17.61 14.93 -3.26
C ASN A 46 -18.03 13.56 -3.81
N GLY A 47 -17.29 12.51 -3.44
CA GLY A 47 -17.55 11.14 -3.90
C GLY A 47 -17.04 10.81 -5.31
N GLU A 48 -16.41 11.76 -6.00
CA GLU A 48 -15.83 11.53 -7.33
C GLU A 48 -14.31 11.47 -7.27
N LYS A 49 -13.72 10.52 -8.01
CA LYS A 49 -12.27 10.40 -8.16
C LYS A 49 -11.74 11.51 -9.06
N VAL A 50 -10.79 12.29 -8.53
CA VAL A 50 -10.13 13.40 -9.22
C VAL A 50 -8.62 13.14 -9.27
N SER A 51 -8.05 13.17 -10.47
CA SER A 51 -6.60 13.14 -10.68
C SER A 51 -5.97 14.51 -10.40
N VAL A 52 -4.86 14.51 -9.67
CA VAL A 52 -4.14 15.71 -9.23
C VAL A 52 -2.69 15.62 -9.69
N PRO A 53 -2.29 16.38 -10.72
CA PRO A 53 -0.90 16.46 -11.15
C PRO A 53 -0.09 17.36 -10.21
N PHE A 54 1.14 16.93 -9.90
CA PHE A 54 2.15 17.69 -9.19
C PHE A 54 3.32 17.94 -10.15
N GLU A 55 3.53 19.21 -10.50
CA GLU A 55 4.55 19.64 -11.46
C GLU A 55 5.76 20.30 -10.81
N ASP A 56 5.58 20.81 -9.58
CA ASP A 56 6.61 21.48 -8.79
C ASP A 56 7.44 20.50 -7.96
N GLU A 57 8.54 20.99 -7.38
CA GLU A 57 9.36 20.21 -6.46
C GLU A 57 8.58 19.96 -5.16
N HIS A 58 8.35 18.68 -4.86
CA HIS A 58 7.74 18.22 -3.61
C HIS A 58 8.56 17.09 -2.99
N PHE A 59 8.43 16.97 -1.67
CA PHE A 59 8.93 15.85 -0.90
C PHE A 59 7.78 14.88 -0.61
N TYR A 60 7.80 13.69 -1.22
CA TYR A 60 6.66 12.78 -1.16
C TYR A 60 6.77 11.86 0.06
N PHE A 61 5.75 11.90 0.92
CA PHE A 61 5.67 11.08 2.12
C PHE A 61 4.61 10.00 1.97
N ARG A 62 5.04 8.75 1.81
CA ARG A 62 4.13 7.61 1.62
C ARG A 62 3.65 7.05 2.96
N SER A 63 2.35 6.84 3.10
CA SER A 63 1.80 5.83 4.00
C SER A 63 1.42 4.59 3.21
N SER A 64 1.67 3.41 3.77
CA SER A 64 1.05 2.20 3.24
C SER A 64 -0.43 2.19 3.64
N VAL A 65 -1.29 1.74 2.74
CA VAL A 65 -2.54 1.08 3.13
C VAL A 65 -2.48 -0.30 2.53
N GLU A 66 -2.80 -1.28 3.35
CA GLU A 66 -2.86 -2.65 2.88
C GLU A 66 -4.32 -2.97 2.52
N TYR A 67 -4.50 -3.85 1.53
CA TYR A 67 -5.74 -4.52 1.21
C TYR A 67 -6.67 -3.82 0.21
N THR A 68 -7.04 -4.58 -0.81
CA THR A 68 -8.20 -4.34 -1.69
C THR A 68 -9.51 -4.86 -1.07
N ASN A 69 -9.58 -4.94 0.26
CA ASN A 69 -10.85 -5.14 0.96
C ASN A 69 -11.63 -3.81 0.98
N PRO A 70 -12.97 -3.83 0.95
CA PRO A 70 -13.76 -2.60 0.97
C PRO A 70 -13.73 -1.87 2.33
N GLN A 71 -13.33 -2.56 3.39
CA GLN A 71 -13.29 -2.03 4.75
C GLN A 71 -11.97 -1.31 5.04
N LEU A 72 -12.04 -0.18 5.74
CA LEU A 72 -10.90 0.37 6.48
C LEU A 72 -10.68 -0.37 7.79
N THR A 73 -9.47 -0.87 7.97
CA THR A 73 -9.04 -1.51 9.22
C THR A 73 -8.61 -0.50 10.27
N VAL A 74 -8.54 -0.92 11.54
CA VAL A 74 -7.99 -0.11 12.64
C VAL A 74 -6.56 0.34 12.33
N GLU A 75 -5.74 -0.56 11.77
CA GLU A 75 -4.36 -0.26 11.39
C GLU A 75 -4.28 0.84 10.31
N GLU A 76 -5.08 0.74 9.25
CA GLU A 76 -5.10 1.72 8.17
C GLU A 76 -5.49 3.11 8.67
N VAL A 77 -6.51 3.21 9.53
CA VAL A 77 -6.95 4.49 10.09
C VAL A 77 -5.86 5.10 10.96
N GLN A 78 -5.21 4.29 11.79
CA GLN A 78 -4.08 4.76 12.59
C GLN A 78 -2.94 5.27 11.70
N GLY A 79 -2.64 4.57 10.60
CA GLY A 79 -1.65 5.00 9.63
C GLY A 79 -1.99 6.34 8.97
N ILE A 80 -3.24 6.51 8.54
CA ILE A 80 -3.71 7.77 7.96
C ILE A 80 -3.54 8.93 8.95
N ILE A 81 -3.97 8.76 10.21
CA ILE A 81 -3.84 9.78 11.25
C ILE A 81 -2.36 10.09 11.53
N GLY A 82 -1.51 9.07 11.68
CA GLY A 82 -0.07 9.26 11.92
C GLY A 82 0.62 10.00 10.78
N THR A 83 0.21 9.71 9.55
CA THR A 83 0.68 10.42 8.36
C THR A 83 0.27 11.88 8.37
N ARG A 84 -1.00 12.18 8.69
CA ARG A 84 -1.49 13.56 8.83
C ARG A 84 -0.75 14.32 9.92
N LEU A 85 -0.60 13.74 11.10
CA LEU A 85 0.11 14.34 12.23
C LEU A 85 1.57 14.66 11.89
N LEU A 86 2.30 13.68 11.33
CA LEU A 86 3.71 13.85 11.01
C LEU A 86 3.92 14.87 9.87
N GLU A 87 3.12 14.80 8.82
CA GLU A 87 3.19 15.77 7.71
C GLU A 87 2.88 17.19 8.17
N THR A 88 1.79 17.39 8.92
CA THR A 88 1.32 18.73 9.27
C THR A 88 2.30 19.39 10.24
N CYS A 89 2.81 18.63 11.21
CA CYS A 89 3.88 19.10 12.08
C CYS A 89 5.15 19.45 11.28
N ALA A 90 5.58 18.58 10.36
CA ALA A 90 6.80 18.81 9.61
C ALA A 90 6.69 20.01 8.67
N ASN A 91 5.60 20.17 7.93
CA ASN A 91 5.38 21.35 7.07
C ASN A 91 5.33 22.64 7.91
N TYR A 92 4.62 22.64 9.05
CA TYR A 92 4.54 23.79 9.95
C TYR A 92 5.92 24.25 10.45
N PHE A 93 6.73 23.33 10.99
CA PHE A 93 8.05 23.67 11.52
C PHE A 93 9.09 23.89 10.42
N LEU A 94 8.91 23.34 9.22
CA LEU A 94 9.74 23.65 8.06
C LEU A 94 9.59 25.13 7.64
N GLU A 95 8.38 25.68 7.74
CA GLU A 95 8.10 27.09 7.42
C GLU A 95 8.49 28.05 8.55
N ARG A 96 8.29 27.64 9.81
CA ARG A 96 8.46 28.52 10.98
C ARG A 96 9.79 28.37 11.71
N GLY A 97 10.59 27.38 11.32
CA GLY A 97 11.84 27.02 11.97
C GLY A 97 11.62 26.02 13.11
N LEU A 98 12.55 25.09 13.26
CA LEU A 98 12.48 24.03 14.25
C LEU A 98 12.73 24.57 15.68
N HIS A 99 11.81 24.31 16.59
CA HIS A 99 11.90 24.62 18.02
C HIS A 99 11.00 23.67 18.82
N GLU A 100 11.16 23.62 20.14
CA GLU A 100 10.27 22.79 20.98
C GLU A 100 8.82 23.33 20.93
N PRO A 101 7.81 22.47 20.74
CA PRO A 101 6.42 22.92 20.58
C PRO A 101 5.91 23.63 21.83
N ASN A 102 5.21 24.75 21.61
CA ASN A 102 4.50 25.48 22.64
C ASN A 102 2.97 25.47 22.39
N ILE A 103 2.22 26.16 23.26
CA ILE A 103 0.75 26.18 23.23
C ILE A 103 0.18 26.85 21.97
N ASP A 104 0.88 27.85 21.44
CA ASP A 104 0.48 28.55 20.22
C ASP A 104 0.71 27.65 19.00
N ASP A 105 1.81 26.89 18.99
CA ASP A 105 2.07 25.88 17.95
C ASP A 105 0.99 24.81 17.93
N ILE A 106 0.65 24.25 19.10
CA ILE A 106 -0.40 23.22 19.21
C ILE A 106 -1.72 23.75 18.66
N SER A 107 -2.07 25.00 19.00
CA SER A 107 -3.32 25.62 18.53
C SER A 107 -3.31 25.84 17.02
N ALA A 108 -2.19 26.30 16.45
CA ALA A 108 -2.05 26.48 15.01
C ALA A 108 -2.05 25.15 14.24
N LEU A 109 -1.37 24.12 14.77
CA LEU A 109 -1.31 22.78 14.20
C LEU A 109 -2.68 22.10 14.24
N SER A 110 -3.43 22.22 15.33
CA SER A 110 -4.81 21.70 15.41
C SER A 110 -5.72 22.30 14.34
N GLU A 111 -5.61 23.61 14.07
CA GLU A 111 -6.36 24.27 13.00
C GLU A 111 -5.86 23.90 11.59
N ALA A 112 -4.57 23.54 11.45
CA ALA A 112 -4.02 23.05 10.20
C ALA A 112 -4.48 21.62 9.89
N LEU A 113 -4.58 20.76 10.90
CA LEU A 113 -5.06 19.37 10.78
C LEU A 113 -6.53 19.27 10.35
N LYS A 114 -7.34 20.29 10.62
CA LYS A 114 -8.74 20.40 10.14
C LYS A 114 -8.87 20.69 8.64
N LYS A 115 -7.74 20.88 7.94
CA LYS A 115 -7.70 21.22 6.51
C LYS A 115 -7.00 20.11 5.73
N PRO A 116 -7.26 20.01 4.41
CA PRO A 116 -6.54 19.08 3.55
C PRO A 116 -5.02 19.30 3.64
N PRO A 117 -4.20 18.26 3.39
CA PRO A 117 -2.74 18.37 3.37
C PRO A 117 -2.23 19.49 2.45
N ARG A 118 -1.22 20.25 2.92
CA ARG A 118 -0.65 21.40 2.21
C ARG A 118 0.82 21.59 2.59
N GLY A 119 1.60 22.07 1.63
CA GLY A 119 2.99 22.45 1.84
C GLY A 119 3.94 21.72 0.90
N TYR A 120 5.22 21.71 1.27
CA TYR A 120 6.28 21.09 0.47
C TYR A 120 6.28 19.57 0.61
N ILE A 121 5.98 19.06 1.81
CA ILE A 121 5.83 17.63 2.06
C ILE A 121 4.41 17.22 1.65
N VAL A 122 4.28 16.33 0.67
CA VAL A 122 2.99 15.86 0.15
C VAL A 122 2.76 14.42 0.64
N PRO A 123 1.77 14.19 1.52
CA PRO A 123 1.46 12.86 2.01
C PRO A 123 0.57 12.12 1.00
N PHE A 124 0.79 10.81 0.84
CA PHE A 124 -0.06 9.99 -0.01
C PHE A 124 -0.12 8.54 0.47
N LEU A 125 -1.24 7.87 0.16
CA LEU A 125 -1.46 6.45 0.34
C LEU A 125 -0.96 5.70 -0.89
N LEU A 126 -0.10 4.69 -0.69
CA LEU A 126 0.21 3.73 -1.74
C LEU A 126 -0.68 2.51 -1.55
N ASN A 127 -1.61 2.29 -2.48
CA ASN A 127 -2.35 1.04 -2.53
C ASN A 127 -1.46 -0.01 -3.20
N THR A 128 -0.93 -0.93 -2.38
CA THR A 128 0.15 -1.86 -2.79
C THR A 128 -0.34 -3.25 -3.16
N ASP A 129 -1.61 -3.58 -2.93
CA ASP A 129 -2.10 -4.96 -2.97
C ASP A 129 -3.33 -5.16 -3.84
N ASP A 130 -3.18 -4.84 -5.12
CA ASP A 130 -4.19 -5.05 -6.16
C ASP A 130 -4.24 -6.49 -6.71
N VAL A 131 -3.71 -7.46 -5.96
CA VAL A 131 -3.51 -8.84 -6.43
C VAL A 131 -4.65 -9.77 -6.03
N GLU A 132 -5.10 -9.78 -4.78
CA GLU A 132 -6.20 -10.65 -4.33
C GLU A 132 -7.24 -9.84 -3.56
N ALA A 133 -8.49 -9.83 -4.04
CA ALA A 133 -9.58 -9.04 -3.46
C ALA A 133 -9.92 -9.43 -2.02
N ASP A 134 -9.72 -10.69 -1.61
CA ASP A 134 -9.92 -11.16 -0.23
C ASP A 134 -8.68 -11.87 0.30
N ARG A 135 -7.56 -11.15 0.32
CA ARG A 135 -6.26 -11.74 0.65
C ARG A 135 -6.17 -12.28 2.08
N TYR A 136 -6.85 -11.64 3.03
CA TYR A 136 -6.76 -11.93 4.47
C TYR A 136 -8.06 -12.47 5.06
N SER A 137 -9.01 -12.89 4.21
CA SER A 137 -10.26 -13.52 4.63
C SER A 137 -11.12 -12.66 5.54
N MET A 138 -11.19 -11.37 5.23
CA MET A 138 -11.99 -10.37 5.97
C MET A 138 -12.99 -9.68 5.07
N ASN A 139 -13.03 -10.02 3.79
CA ASN A 139 -13.91 -9.36 2.84
C ASN A 139 -15.36 -9.84 3.04
N PRO A 140 -16.34 -8.93 3.26
CA PRO A 140 -17.74 -9.32 3.39
C PRO A 140 -18.34 -9.86 2.09
N LEU A 141 -17.60 -9.82 0.98
CA LEU A 141 -17.99 -10.38 -0.31
C LEU A 141 -17.34 -11.74 -0.60
N LYS A 142 -16.54 -12.29 0.32
CA LYS A 142 -15.66 -13.46 0.09
C LYS A 142 -16.33 -14.63 -0.63
N LYS A 143 -17.54 -15.00 -0.18
CA LYS A 143 -18.30 -16.12 -0.75
C LYS A 143 -18.70 -15.83 -2.18
N SER A 144 -19.20 -14.63 -2.47
CA SER A 144 -19.59 -14.22 -3.82
C SER A 144 -18.40 -14.06 -4.78
N ILE A 145 -17.23 -13.65 -4.27
CA ILE A 145 -15.98 -13.60 -5.04
C ILE A 145 -15.57 -15.02 -5.48
N VAL A 146 -15.74 -16.02 -4.61
CA VAL A 146 -15.51 -17.42 -4.94
C VAL A 146 -16.57 -17.96 -5.89
N GLU A 147 -17.86 -17.74 -5.60
CA GLU A 147 -19.00 -18.23 -6.39
C GLU A 147 -19.01 -17.66 -7.82
N SER A 148 -18.55 -16.42 -8.02
CA SER A 148 -18.39 -15.80 -9.33
C SER A 148 -17.17 -16.29 -10.12
N GLY A 149 -16.32 -17.13 -9.52
CA GLY A 149 -15.10 -17.65 -10.14
C GLY A 149 -13.93 -16.65 -10.20
N GLN A 150 -14.04 -15.52 -9.49
CA GLN A 150 -13.08 -14.41 -9.55
C GLN A 150 -12.04 -14.42 -8.43
N SER A 151 -12.12 -15.38 -7.49
CA SER A 151 -11.25 -15.46 -6.31
C SER A 151 -9.74 -15.56 -6.56
N ALA A 152 -9.33 -15.94 -7.77
CA ALA A 152 -7.92 -15.98 -8.16
C ALA A 152 -7.53 -14.84 -9.13
N PHE A 153 -8.46 -13.93 -9.45
CA PHE A 153 -8.19 -12.79 -10.34
C PHE A 153 -7.47 -11.67 -9.57
N PRO A 154 -6.59 -10.92 -10.24
CA PRO A 154 -6.16 -9.61 -9.77
C PRO A 154 -7.36 -8.75 -9.37
N ALA A 155 -7.28 -8.02 -8.26
CA ALA A 155 -8.40 -7.19 -7.79
C ALA A 155 -8.88 -6.19 -8.85
N ILE A 156 -7.95 -5.66 -9.66
CA ILE A 156 -8.27 -4.77 -10.82
C ILE A 156 -9.17 -5.42 -11.87
N ASN A 157 -9.13 -6.75 -11.99
CA ASN A 157 -9.92 -7.51 -12.95
C ASN A 157 -11.22 -8.05 -12.35
N VAL A 158 -11.44 -7.91 -11.04
CA VAL A 158 -12.68 -8.33 -10.38
C VAL A 158 -13.81 -7.36 -10.75
N ARG A 159 -14.97 -7.95 -11.03
CA ARG A 159 -16.21 -7.32 -11.47
C ARG A 159 -17.28 -7.41 -10.39
N THR A 160 -18.04 -6.34 -10.16
CA THR A 160 -18.98 -6.21 -9.04
C THR A 160 -20.35 -6.83 -9.30
N GLU A 161 -20.72 -7.06 -10.56
CA GLU A 161 -22.07 -7.41 -11.00
C GLU A 161 -22.61 -8.73 -10.43
N GLN A 162 -21.73 -9.63 -9.97
CA GLN A 162 -22.08 -10.92 -9.36
C GLN A 162 -21.73 -11.00 -7.88
N LEU A 163 -21.21 -9.91 -7.31
CA LEU A 163 -20.83 -9.88 -5.91
C LEU A 163 -22.05 -9.53 -5.06
N LYS A 164 -22.08 -10.09 -3.85
CA LYS A 164 -23.14 -9.88 -2.87
C LYS A 164 -22.55 -10.05 -1.48
N ILE A 165 -23.21 -9.44 -0.50
CA ILE A 165 -22.88 -9.62 0.91
C ILE A 165 -22.99 -11.11 1.27
N ASP A 166 -21.96 -11.62 1.94
CA ASP A 166 -21.95 -12.94 2.56
C ASP A 166 -22.64 -12.84 3.94
N GLU A 167 -23.94 -13.11 3.96
CA GLU A 167 -24.75 -13.07 5.19
C GLU A 167 -24.22 -13.99 6.30
N ASP A 168 -23.59 -15.12 5.93
CA ASP A 168 -23.01 -16.05 6.90
C ASP A 168 -21.77 -15.42 7.56
N TYR A 169 -20.95 -14.72 6.77
CA TYR A 169 -19.81 -13.94 7.27
C TYR A 169 -20.27 -12.81 8.19
N VAL A 170 -21.24 -12.00 7.74
CA VAL A 170 -21.75 -10.87 8.53
C VAL A 170 -22.31 -11.36 9.86
N LYS A 171 -23.16 -12.40 9.85
CA LYS A 171 -23.72 -12.98 11.07
C LYS A 171 -22.64 -13.50 12.01
N LYS A 172 -21.55 -14.08 11.49
CA LYS A 172 -20.47 -14.65 12.28
C LYS A 172 -19.57 -13.58 12.92
N TYR A 173 -19.34 -12.47 12.21
CA TYR A 173 -18.32 -11.48 12.57
C TYR A 173 -18.86 -10.07 12.89
N ASP A 174 -20.18 -9.92 13.05
CA ASP A 174 -20.79 -8.66 13.50
C ASP A 174 -20.18 -8.19 14.82
N GLY A 175 -19.69 -6.95 14.82
CA GLY A 175 -18.97 -6.32 15.92
C GLY A 175 -17.52 -6.80 16.13
N ALA A 176 -17.05 -7.79 15.35
CA ALA A 176 -15.72 -8.37 15.52
C ALA A 176 -14.75 -8.08 14.36
N LEU A 177 -15.22 -8.24 13.12
CA LEU A 177 -14.48 -7.85 11.91
C LEU A 177 -15.23 -6.82 11.09
N ILE A 178 -16.55 -6.70 11.26
CA ILE A 178 -17.41 -5.80 10.50
C ILE A 178 -18.59 -5.38 11.37
N SER A 179 -19.11 -4.18 11.16
CA SER A 179 -20.39 -3.76 11.74
C SER A 179 -21.54 -3.88 10.74
N LYS A 180 -22.77 -3.94 11.27
CA LYS A 180 -23.99 -3.79 10.47
C LYS A 180 -23.98 -2.51 9.61
N LYS A 181 -23.58 -1.37 10.17
CA LYS A 181 -23.53 -0.08 9.45
C LYS A 181 -22.56 -0.14 8.26
N GLU A 182 -21.40 -0.74 8.44
CA GLU A 182 -20.43 -0.91 7.35
C GLU A 182 -20.95 -1.88 6.29
N THR A 183 -21.65 -2.94 6.69
CA THR A 183 -22.28 -3.88 5.76
C THR A 183 -23.31 -3.17 4.88
N GLU A 184 -24.13 -2.30 5.46
CA GLU A 184 -25.11 -1.47 4.72
C GLU A 184 -24.42 -0.51 3.74
N LEU A 185 -23.34 0.15 4.16
CA LEU A 185 -22.54 1.01 3.28
C LEU A 185 -21.93 0.23 2.12
N VAL A 186 -21.34 -0.94 2.41
CA VAL A 186 -20.76 -1.84 1.40
C VAL A 186 -21.83 -2.26 0.40
N ALA A 187 -23.02 -2.65 0.85
CA ALA A 187 -24.13 -3.03 -0.03
C ALA A 187 -24.58 -1.86 -0.92
N GLU A 188 -24.81 -0.68 -0.32
CA GLU A 188 -25.23 0.53 -1.05
C GLU A 188 -24.22 0.90 -2.15
N LYS A 189 -22.92 0.91 -1.82
CA LYS A 189 -21.88 1.24 -2.81
C LYS A 189 -21.71 0.15 -3.84
N LEU A 190 -21.89 -1.12 -3.49
CA LEU A 190 -21.81 -2.22 -4.44
C LEU A 190 -22.88 -2.09 -5.54
N ASP A 191 -24.11 -1.71 -5.16
CA ASP A 191 -25.23 -1.51 -6.08
C ASP A 191 -25.04 -0.32 -7.03
N CYS A 192 -24.28 0.70 -6.60
CA CYS A 192 -24.07 1.92 -7.37
C CYS A 192 -22.78 1.90 -8.22
N CYS A 193 -21.95 0.86 -8.11
CA CYS A 193 -20.65 0.81 -8.79
C CYS A 193 -20.75 0.24 -10.20
N ASN A 194 -20.13 0.93 -11.17
CA ASN A 194 -20.11 0.60 -12.60
C ASN A 194 -19.18 -0.60 -12.93
N GLY A 195 -19.30 -1.73 -12.24
CA GLY A 195 -18.61 -2.97 -12.58
C GLY A 195 -17.11 -3.03 -12.24
N SER A 196 -16.58 -2.03 -11.51
CA SER A 196 -15.15 -1.97 -11.12
C SER A 196 -15.00 -2.23 -9.63
N TYR A 197 -14.42 -3.38 -9.27
CA TYR A 197 -14.23 -3.75 -7.86
C TYR A 197 -13.29 -2.79 -7.11
N ILE A 198 -12.20 -2.36 -7.74
CA ILE A 198 -11.23 -1.48 -7.09
C ILE A 198 -11.77 -0.05 -6.92
N ASP A 199 -12.60 0.44 -7.83
CA ASP A 199 -13.22 1.76 -7.66
C ASP A 199 -14.36 1.70 -6.64
N PHE A 200 -15.06 0.55 -6.55
CA PHE A 200 -15.97 0.23 -5.46
C PHE A 200 -15.26 0.28 -4.09
N VAL A 201 -14.14 -0.43 -3.93
CA VAL A 201 -13.35 -0.44 -2.69
C VAL A 201 -12.93 0.97 -2.30
N ASP A 202 -12.37 1.73 -3.25
CA ASP A 202 -11.95 3.11 -2.98
C ASP A 202 -13.12 4.00 -2.55
N THR A 203 -14.30 3.83 -3.15
CA THR A 203 -15.52 4.60 -2.80
C THR A 203 -15.99 4.29 -1.38
N VAL A 204 -15.98 3.02 -0.98
CA VAL A 204 -16.35 2.62 0.40
C VAL A 204 -15.33 3.18 1.40
N LYS A 205 -14.03 2.95 1.16
CA LYS A 205 -12.98 3.45 2.06
C LYS A 205 -13.05 4.96 2.19
N TYR A 206 -13.22 5.70 1.10
CA TYR A 206 -13.31 7.15 1.17
C TYR A 206 -14.53 7.62 1.97
N ALA A 207 -15.69 6.98 1.81
CA ALA A 207 -16.86 7.29 2.62
C ALA A 207 -16.60 7.08 4.13
N GLN A 208 -15.87 6.02 4.49
CA GLN A 208 -15.44 5.80 5.87
C GLN A 208 -14.43 6.86 6.34
N ILE A 209 -13.47 7.27 5.50
CA ILE A 209 -12.52 8.35 5.82
C ILE A 209 -13.26 9.65 6.18
N VAL A 210 -14.29 10.02 5.41
CA VAL A 210 -15.08 11.24 5.67
C VAL A 210 -15.75 11.18 7.04
N GLU A 211 -16.40 10.06 7.38
CA GLU A 211 -17.02 9.89 8.70
C GLU A 211 -16.00 9.97 9.84
N LEU A 212 -14.84 9.34 9.66
CA LEU A 212 -13.77 9.37 10.67
C LEU A 212 -13.17 10.77 10.80
N SER A 213 -13.10 11.53 9.72
CA SER A 213 -12.67 12.92 9.74
C SER A 213 -13.54 13.79 10.64
N ASP A 214 -14.85 13.61 10.56
CA ASP A 214 -15.81 14.31 11.41
C ASP A 214 -15.63 13.91 12.89
N PHE A 215 -15.45 12.61 13.17
CA PHE A 215 -15.23 12.12 14.54
C PHE A 215 -13.94 12.68 15.15
N PHE A 216 -12.81 12.54 14.44
CA PHE A 216 -11.51 12.96 14.96
C PHE A 216 -11.32 14.48 14.92
N GLY A 217 -12.12 15.23 14.18
CA GLY A 217 -11.92 16.66 13.96
C GLY A 217 -10.65 16.97 13.15
N MET A 218 -10.28 16.06 12.25
CA MET A 218 -9.08 16.12 11.42
C MET A 218 -9.45 15.73 9.99
N ASP A 219 -8.98 16.49 9.00
CA ASP A 219 -9.13 16.07 7.60
C ASP A 219 -8.15 14.93 7.32
N LEU A 220 -8.70 13.72 7.14
CA LEU A 220 -7.98 12.47 6.93
C LEU A 220 -7.88 12.14 5.44
N SER A 221 -8.37 13.03 4.56
CA SER A 221 -8.30 12.87 3.12
C SER A 221 -6.85 12.99 2.66
N LEU A 222 -6.28 11.86 2.25
CA LEU A 222 -4.95 11.78 1.67
C LEU A 222 -5.05 11.53 0.17
N TYR A 223 -4.07 12.03 -0.59
CA TYR A 223 -3.86 11.61 -1.96
C TYR A 223 -3.56 10.11 -2.01
N THR A 224 -3.83 9.45 -3.13
CA THR A 224 -3.59 8.03 -3.32
C THR A 224 -2.87 7.77 -4.64
N LEU A 225 -1.98 6.79 -4.63
CA LEU A 225 -1.34 6.20 -5.80
C LEU A 225 -1.68 4.72 -5.85
N ARG A 226 -2.25 4.26 -6.97
CA ARG A 226 -2.61 2.85 -7.18
C ARG A 226 -1.53 2.17 -8.00
N MET A 227 -0.93 1.10 -7.46
CA MET A 227 0.11 0.34 -8.13
C MET A 227 0.01 -1.16 -7.81
N PRO A 228 0.61 -2.04 -8.63
CA PRO A 228 1.23 -1.77 -9.93
C PRO A 228 0.31 -1.93 -11.15
N LEU A 229 -0.80 -2.67 -11.05
CA LEU A 229 -1.48 -3.20 -12.24
C LEU A 229 -2.25 -2.13 -13.02
N SER A 230 -2.89 -1.18 -12.32
CA SER A 230 -3.55 -0.05 -12.98
C SER A 230 -2.55 0.81 -13.76
N THR A 231 -1.38 1.05 -13.18
CA THR A 231 -0.29 1.79 -13.85
C THR A 231 0.25 1.01 -15.04
N LEU A 232 0.53 -0.29 -14.89
CA LEU A 232 1.00 -1.14 -15.98
C LEU A 232 0.02 -1.25 -17.15
N ALA A 233 -1.28 -1.22 -16.86
CA ALA A 233 -2.31 -1.22 -17.91
C ALA A 233 -2.41 0.11 -18.66
N ALA A 234 -2.06 1.22 -17.99
CA ALA A 234 -2.12 2.57 -18.56
C ALA A 234 -0.82 3.01 -19.25
N GLU A 235 0.33 2.49 -18.81
CA GLU A 235 1.64 2.77 -19.42
C GLU A 235 1.81 2.04 -20.76
N ASN A 236 2.55 2.66 -21.68
CA ASN A 236 3.04 1.98 -22.88
C ASN A 236 4.30 1.14 -22.56
N LYS A 237 4.79 0.37 -23.53
CA LYS A 237 5.94 -0.54 -23.35
C LYS A 237 7.24 0.15 -22.90
N ASP A 238 7.40 1.43 -23.21
CA ASP A 238 8.55 2.25 -22.81
C ASP A 238 8.35 2.91 -21.44
N GLY A 239 7.23 2.62 -20.78
CA GLY A 239 6.88 3.07 -19.44
C GLY A 239 7.84 2.56 -18.37
N LEU A 240 7.82 3.24 -17.23
CA LEU A 240 8.74 2.99 -16.14
C LEU A 240 8.56 1.58 -15.55
N LEU A 241 7.32 1.15 -15.31
CA LEU A 241 7.09 -0.18 -14.72
C LEU A 241 7.41 -1.29 -15.72
N HIS A 242 7.11 -1.12 -17.01
CA HIS A 242 7.52 -2.07 -18.04
C HIS A 242 9.04 -2.19 -18.12
N TYR A 243 9.77 -1.08 -18.09
CA TYR A 243 11.23 -1.07 -18.05
C TYR A 243 11.80 -1.79 -16.82
N ILE A 244 11.26 -1.52 -15.62
CA ILE A 244 11.66 -2.20 -14.38
C ILE A 244 11.51 -3.71 -14.52
N ILE A 245 10.38 -4.18 -15.06
CA ILE A 245 10.12 -5.62 -15.26
C ILE A 245 11.07 -6.19 -16.31
N SER A 246 11.20 -5.54 -17.47
CA SER A 246 12.10 -5.94 -18.56
C SER A 246 13.53 -6.13 -18.08
N GLU A 247 14.10 -5.10 -17.44
CA GLU A 247 15.51 -5.11 -17.05
C GLU A 247 15.80 -6.10 -15.91
N SER A 248 14.88 -6.24 -14.95
CA SER A 248 15.04 -7.21 -13.85
C SER A 248 14.91 -8.66 -14.31
N ASN A 249 14.33 -8.92 -15.50
CA ASN A 249 14.19 -10.24 -16.07
C ASN A 249 15.03 -10.46 -17.35
N ARG A 250 15.95 -9.54 -17.69
CA ARG A 250 16.69 -9.58 -18.96
C ARG A 250 17.47 -10.87 -19.18
N ASP A 251 18.23 -11.29 -18.18
CA ASP A 251 19.17 -12.41 -18.24
C ASP A 251 19.40 -13.02 -16.84
N TYR A 252 20.20 -14.08 -16.77
CA TYR A 252 20.52 -14.73 -15.49
C TYR A 252 21.08 -13.75 -14.45
N THR A 253 22.00 -12.86 -14.86
CA THR A 253 22.66 -11.91 -13.96
C THR A 253 21.67 -10.89 -13.39
N SER A 254 20.77 -10.34 -14.21
CA SER A 254 19.70 -9.45 -13.76
C SER A 254 18.78 -10.12 -12.74
N VAL A 255 18.36 -11.37 -13.02
CA VAL A 255 17.48 -12.12 -12.10
C VAL A 255 18.21 -12.45 -10.81
N GLU A 256 19.49 -12.85 -10.88
CA GLU A 256 20.31 -13.13 -9.71
C GLU A 256 20.52 -11.89 -8.84
N ALA A 257 20.76 -10.71 -9.44
CA ALA A 257 20.86 -9.45 -8.72
C ALA A 257 19.55 -9.11 -7.98
N ALA A 258 18.39 -9.33 -8.63
CA ALA A 258 17.09 -9.13 -8.01
C ALA A 258 16.86 -10.10 -6.83
N TYR A 259 17.25 -11.37 -6.98
CA TYR A 259 17.21 -12.36 -5.90
C TYR A 259 18.11 -11.98 -4.72
N ALA A 260 19.32 -11.50 -4.99
CA ALA A 260 20.25 -11.04 -3.97
C ALA A 260 19.67 -9.89 -3.15
N CYS A 261 18.96 -8.94 -3.79
CA CYS A 261 18.28 -7.84 -3.08
C CYS A 261 17.24 -8.37 -2.07
N MET A 262 16.51 -9.43 -2.43
CA MET A 262 15.55 -10.11 -1.56
C MET A 262 16.19 -11.06 -0.53
N GLY A 263 17.53 -11.20 -0.51
CA GLY A 263 18.22 -12.19 0.32
C GLY A 263 17.93 -13.65 -0.08
N ARG A 264 17.61 -13.89 -1.36
CA ARG A 264 17.29 -15.22 -1.91
C ARG A 264 18.41 -15.75 -2.79
N SER A 265 18.50 -17.07 -2.86
CA SER A 265 19.40 -17.79 -3.77
C SER A 265 18.68 -18.25 -5.04
N MET A 266 19.39 -18.21 -6.16
CA MET A 266 18.95 -18.76 -7.45
C MET A 266 18.95 -20.29 -7.51
N ASN A 267 19.37 -21.02 -6.46
CA ASN A 267 19.50 -22.49 -6.51
C ASN A 267 18.18 -23.20 -6.82
N LYS A 268 17.05 -22.74 -6.26
CA LYS A 268 15.73 -23.36 -6.50
C LYS A 268 15.03 -22.81 -7.74
N ARG A 269 15.38 -21.60 -8.21
CA ARG A 269 14.80 -20.94 -9.39
C ARG A 269 13.26 -20.85 -9.36
N THR A 270 12.65 -20.67 -8.19
CA THR A 270 11.19 -20.73 -8.02
C THR A 270 10.49 -19.39 -7.80
N THR A 271 11.23 -18.33 -7.46
CA THR A 271 10.62 -17.00 -7.23
C THR A 271 10.45 -16.28 -8.55
N LEU A 272 9.21 -16.09 -8.98
CA LEU A 272 8.91 -15.24 -10.12
C LEU A 272 9.05 -13.77 -9.69
N LEU A 273 9.88 -13.01 -10.39
CA LEU A 273 10.03 -11.56 -10.16
C LEU A 273 8.77 -10.78 -10.56
N THR A 274 8.07 -11.29 -11.57
CA THR A 274 6.69 -10.94 -11.86
C THR A 274 5.88 -12.20 -12.14
N VAL A 275 4.65 -12.28 -11.62
CA VAL A 275 3.79 -13.47 -11.75
C VAL A 275 2.88 -13.31 -12.96
N PRO A 276 3.08 -14.06 -14.06
CA PRO A 276 2.25 -13.94 -15.25
C PRO A 276 0.81 -14.37 -14.98
N HIS A 277 -0.14 -13.62 -15.52
CA HIS A 277 -1.54 -13.98 -15.47
C HIS A 277 -1.84 -15.06 -16.51
N SER A 278 -2.76 -15.96 -16.18
CA SER A 278 -3.23 -16.96 -17.12
C SER A 278 -4.18 -16.36 -18.17
N LYS A 279 -4.38 -17.06 -19.29
CA LYS A 279 -5.44 -16.71 -20.27
C LYS A 279 -6.85 -16.78 -19.68
N LYS A 280 -7.01 -17.48 -18.56
CA LYS A 280 -8.26 -17.56 -17.79
C LYS A 280 -8.46 -16.38 -16.83
N GLY A 281 -7.50 -15.44 -16.76
CA GLY A 281 -7.56 -14.26 -15.90
C GLY A 281 -6.94 -14.43 -14.51
N PHE A 282 -6.51 -15.63 -14.12
CA PHE A 282 -5.86 -15.87 -12.83
C PHE A 282 -4.55 -15.09 -12.69
N GLY A 283 -4.38 -14.41 -11.56
CA GLY A 283 -3.20 -13.59 -11.24
C GLY A 283 -2.81 -13.58 -9.76
N SER A 284 -3.44 -14.43 -8.93
CA SER A 284 -3.07 -14.60 -7.53
C SER A 284 -1.61 -15.03 -7.37
N LYS A 285 -0.82 -14.19 -6.69
CA LYS A 285 0.57 -14.49 -6.33
C LYS A 285 0.63 -15.68 -5.36
N ARG A 286 -0.38 -15.83 -4.49
CA ARG A 286 -0.45 -16.92 -3.53
C ARG A 286 -0.73 -18.27 -4.18
N ALA A 287 -1.53 -18.32 -5.23
CA ALA A 287 -1.88 -19.55 -5.95
C ALA A 287 -0.84 -19.97 -7.01
N ALA A 288 -0.03 -19.02 -7.49
CA ALA A 288 0.98 -19.28 -8.51
C ALA A 288 2.21 -20.02 -7.96
N ARG A 289 2.73 -20.97 -8.73
CA ARG A 289 4.03 -21.61 -8.54
C ARG A 289 4.83 -21.50 -9.82
N GLY A 290 6.03 -20.95 -9.73
CA GLY A 290 6.91 -20.74 -10.88
C GLY A 290 8.16 -21.61 -10.84
N LYS A 291 8.69 -21.92 -12.02
CA LYS A 291 10.04 -22.43 -12.19
C LYS A 291 10.70 -21.70 -13.37
N LEU A 292 11.85 -21.09 -13.12
CA LEU A 292 12.64 -20.37 -14.12
C LEU A 292 13.64 -21.33 -14.78
N HIS A 293 13.69 -21.29 -16.11
CA HIS A 293 14.57 -22.12 -16.93
C HIS A 293 15.59 -21.22 -17.64
N PHE A 294 16.87 -21.54 -17.46
CA PHE A 294 17.97 -20.83 -18.09
C PHE A 294 18.80 -21.79 -18.93
N GLU A 295 19.16 -21.36 -20.14
CA GLU A 295 20.03 -22.07 -21.06
C GLU A 295 21.14 -21.13 -21.50
N ASN A 296 22.41 -21.51 -21.30
CA ASN A 296 23.58 -20.67 -21.61
C ASN A 296 23.45 -19.24 -21.06
N GLU A 297 23.07 -19.10 -19.78
CA GLU A 297 22.82 -17.82 -19.07
C GLU A 297 21.66 -16.97 -19.60
N ARG A 298 21.02 -17.37 -20.70
CA ARG A 298 19.80 -16.74 -21.21
C ARG A 298 18.58 -17.27 -20.45
N PHE A 299 17.69 -16.36 -20.07
CA PHE A 299 16.38 -16.74 -19.56
C PHE A 299 15.55 -17.33 -20.71
N HIS A 300 15.34 -18.65 -20.71
CA HIS A 300 14.67 -19.37 -21.80
C HIS A 300 13.15 -19.30 -21.64
N ASP A 301 12.63 -19.71 -20.49
CA ASP A 301 11.21 -19.66 -20.17
C ASP A 301 10.93 -19.76 -18.66
N ALA A 302 9.70 -19.45 -18.27
CA ALA A 302 9.16 -19.78 -16.98
C ALA A 302 7.93 -20.69 -17.14
N THR A 303 7.94 -21.82 -16.43
CA THR A 303 6.74 -22.63 -16.24
C THR A 303 5.95 -22.09 -15.05
N VAL A 304 4.67 -21.80 -15.26
CA VAL A 304 3.74 -21.31 -14.23
C VAL A 304 2.64 -22.33 -14.03
N THR A 305 2.36 -22.67 -12.78
CA THR A 305 1.24 -23.52 -12.40
C THR A 305 0.41 -22.79 -11.36
N TYR A 306 -0.86 -22.54 -11.68
CA TYR A 306 -1.86 -22.06 -10.75
C TYR A 306 -2.59 -23.26 -10.14
N LYS A 307 -2.71 -23.27 -8.82
CA LYS A 307 -3.47 -24.30 -8.09
C LYS A 307 -4.33 -23.63 -7.03
N THR A 308 -5.54 -24.16 -6.87
CA THR A 308 -6.43 -23.77 -5.79
C THR A 308 -5.67 -23.78 -4.46
N THR A 309 -5.62 -22.63 -3.80
CA THR A 309 -4.76 -22.40 -2.64
C THR A 309 -5.50 -21.55 -1.61
N ALA A 310 -5.41 -21.95 -0.34
CA ALA A 310 -5.87 -21.12 0.77
C ALA A 310 -5.03 -19.82 0.84
N LEU A 311 -5.73 -18.70 0.99
CA LEU A 311 -5.16 -17.39 1.19
C LEU A 311 -4.72 -17.21 2.66
N TYR A 312 -4.51 -15.97 3.10
CA TYR A 312 -4.08 -15.72 4.46
C TYR A 312 -5.31 -15.75 5.40
N PRO A 313 -5.18 -16.36 6.60
CA PRO A 313 -6.24 -16.32 7.59
C PRO A 313 -6.43 -14.90 8.15
N ASN A 314 -7.64 -14.62 8.64
CA ASN A 314 -7.88 -13.48 9.51
C ASN A 314 -7.41 -13.79 10.95
N ALA A 315 -7.17 -12.76 11.75
CA ALA A 315 -6.66 -12.93 13.11
C ALA A 315 -7.69 -13.47 14.14
N ILE A 316 -8.99 -13.41 13.84
CA ILE A 316 -10.06 -13.83 14.76
C ILE A 316 -10.35 -15.33 14.67
N ASP A 317 -10.44 -15.86 13.46
CA ASP A 317 -10.64 -17.28 13.20
C ASP A 317 -9.68 -17.76 12.10
N PRO A 318 -8.54 -18.36 12.49
CA PRO A 318 -7.56 -18.85 11.54
C PRO A 318 -8.01 -20.02 10.67
N GLN A 319 -9.17 -20.63 10.95
CA GLN A 319 -9.72 -21.73 10.15
C GLN A 319 -10.68 -21.24 9.06
N ASP A 320 -11.20 -20.02 9.20
CA ASP A 320 -12.03 -19.39 8.18
C ASP A 320 -11.14 -18.62 7.20
N VAL A 321 -10.75 -19.31 6.13
CA VAL A 321 -9.75 -18.82 5.18
C VAL A 321 -10.37 -18.75 3.79
N ALA A 322 -10.22 -17.59 3.15
CA ALA A 322 -10.53 -17.41 1.74
C ALA A 322 -9.69 -18.31 0.84
N VAL A 323 -10.22 -18.65 -0.33
CA VAL A 323 -9.56 -19.57 -1.26
C VAL A 323 -9.48 -18.93 -2.63
N ALA A 324 -8.27 -18.84 -3.19
CA ALA A 324 -8.10 -18.54 -4.60
C ALA A 324 -8.34 -19.83 -5.39
N VAL A 325 -9.52 -19.96 -6.01
CA VAL A 325 -9.92 -21.12 -6.80
C VAL A 325 -9.41 -20.97 -8.23
N CYS A 326 -8.49 -21.85 -8.63
CA CYS A 326 -7.91 -21.83 -9.97
C CYS A 326 -7.20 -23.14 -10.30
N ASP A 327 -7.16 -23.49 -11.58
CA ASP A 327 -6.32 -24.56 -12.10
C ASP A 327 -5.87 -24.20 -13.52
N ASP A 328 -4.57 -23.99 -13.67
CA ASP A 328 -3.96 -23.78 -14.97
C ASP A 328 -2.46 -24.08 -14.95
N LYS A 329 -1.93 -24.45 -16.11
CA LYS A 329 -0.48 -24.64 -16.28
C LYS A 329 -0.08 -24.19 -17.67
N PHE A 330 0.92 -23.31 -17.73
CA PHE A 330 1.42 -22.77 -18.97
C PHE A 330 2.88 -22.37 -18.85
N THR A 331 3.48 -22.03 -19.98
CA THR A 331 4.86 -21.57 -20.07
C THR A 331 4.86 -20.18 -20.73
N VAL A 332 5.75 -19.31 -20.25
CA VAL A 332 5.98 -17.98 -20.82
C VAL A 332 7.45 -17.91 -21.23
N SER A 333 7.73 -17.52 -22.48
CA SER A 333 9.11 -17.37 -22.95
C SER A 333 9.83 -16.26 -22.19
N GLY A 334 11.14 -16.43 -21.97
CA GLY A 334 11.99 -15.43 -21.33
C GLY A 334 12.00 -14.10 -22.08
N GLU A 335 11.87 -14.14 -23.42
CA GLU A 335 11.74 -12.95 -24.26
C GLU A 335 10.56 -12.06 -23.87
N LYS A 336 9.42 -12.66 -23.50
CA LYS A 336 8.23 -11.91 -23.03
C LYS A 336 8.45 -11.22 -21.69
N PHE A 337 9.42 -11.67 -20.90
CA PHE A 337 9.81 -10.99 -19.67
C PHE A 337 10.87 -9.93 -19.91
N SER A 338 11.83 -10.15 -20.80
CA SER A 338 12.89 -9.19 -21.11
C SER A 338 12.44 -8.05 -22.02
N ASP A 339 11.41 -8.28 -22.83
CA ASP A 339 10.76 -7.32 -23.71
C ASP A 339 9.28 -7.16 -23.31
N TYR A 340 9.09 -6.81 -22.03
CA TYR A 340 7.81 -6.93 -21.36
C TYR A 340 6.74 -5.96 -21.86
N SER A 341 5.53 -6.47 -22.06
CA SER A 341 4.32 -5.71 -22.36
C SER A 341 3.16 -6.26 -21.53
N TYR A 342 2.49 -5.39 -20.75
CA TYR A 342 1.33 -5.80 -19.95
C TYR A 342 0.17 -6.28 -20.81
N ILE A 343 0.01 -5.74 -22.02
CA ILE A 343 -1.05 -6.16 -22.96
C ILE A 343 -0.81 -7.60 -23.44
N GLU A 344 0.45 -7.96 -23.69
CA GLU A 344 0.81 -9.29 -24.25
C GLU A 344 1.04 -10.35 -23.19
N THR A 345 1.54 -9.93 -22.02
CA THR A 345 1.92 -10.79 -20.90
C THR A 345 1.57 -10.07 -19.59
N PRO A 346 0.27 -9.90 -19.28
CA PRO A 346 -0.13 -9.26 -18.03
C PRO A 346 0.45 -10.04 -16.85
N SER A 347 1.04 -9.32 -15.88
CA SER A 347 1.73 -9.96 -14.76
C SER A 347 1.77 -9.06 -13.53
N SER A 348 1.82 -9.68 -12.35
CA SER A 348 1.86 -8.99 -11.06
C SER A 348 3.30 -8.97 -10.51
N PRO A 349 4.03 -7.83 -10.57
CA PRO A 349 5.40 -7.74 -10.08
C PRO A 349 5.48 -7.85 -8.56
N GLN A 350 6.63 -8.29 -8.04
CA GLN A 350 6.91 -8.28 -6.59
C GLN A 350 7.03 -6.83 -6.06
N PHE A 351 6.66 -6.62 -4.78
CA PHE A 351 6.65 -5.29 -4.13
C PHE A 351 7.94 -4.50 -4.34
N PHE A 352 9.09 -5.10 -4.03
CA PHE A 352 10.37 -4.40 -4.12
C PHE A 352 10.68 -3.87 -5.52
N LEU A 353 10.13 -4.46 -6.59
CA LEU A 353 10.31 -3.99 -7.96
C LEU A 353 9.45 -2.77 -8.24
N TYR A 354 8.12 -2.88 -8.12
CA TYR A 354 7.26 -1.75 -8.45
C TYR A 354 7.42 -0.60 -7.46
N SER A 355 7.84 -0.87 -6.22
CA SER A 355 8.19 0.18 -5.26
C SER A 355 9.34 1.09 -5.77
N MET A 356 10.15 0.67 -6.74
CA MET A 356 11.16 1.54 -7.37
C MET A 356 10.55 2.67 -8.18
N ALA A 357 9.34 2.47 -8.69
CA ALA A 357 8.57 3.49 -9.39
C ALA A 357 7.77 4.40 -8.45
N SER A 358 7.68 4.07 -7.15
CA SER A 358 7.06 4.96 -6.17
C SER A 358 7.89 6.24 -6.03
N PRO A 359 7.24 7.43 -6.03
CA PRO A 359 7.92 8.72 -5.95
C PRO A 359 8.39 9.09 -4.53
N GLU A 360 8.18 8.22 -3.55
CA GLU A 360 8.40 8.49 -2.13
C GLU A 360 9.84 8.90 -1.78
N ASP A 361 9.98 9.90 -0.92
CA ASP A 361 11.25 10.32 -0.27
C ASP A 361 11.26 9.99 1.23
N ALA A 362 10.07 9.77 1.80
CA ALA A 362 9.86 9.20 3.11
C ALA A 362 8.70 8.21 3.06
N THR A 363 8.71 7.29 4.01
CA THR A 363 7.78 6.18 4.07
C THR A 363 7.40 5.91 5.51
N MET A 364 6.12 5.69 5.78
CA MET A 364 5.63 5.20 7.05
C MET A 364 5.07 3.78 6.89
N TRP A 365 5.55 2.90 7.75
CA TRP A 365 5.11 1.51 7.86
C TRP A 365 4.25 1.32 9.10
N HIS A 366 3.48 0.25 9.11
CA HIS A 366 2.65 -0.12 10.23
C HIS A 366 3.27 -1.31 10.97
N GLY A 367 3.67 -1.10 12.22
CA GLY A 367 4.00 -2.19 13.14
C GLY A 367 5.18 -3.09 12.74
N VAL A 368 6.18 -2.57 12.01
CA VAL A 368 7.43 -3.30 11.76
C VAL A 368 8.03 -3.69 13.12
N GLY A 369 8.18 -5.00 13.35
CA GLY A 369 8.65 -5.55 14.63
C GLY A 369 7.56 -6.21 15.49
N ALA A 370 6.28 -5.86 15.31
CA ALA A 370 5.15 -6.56 15.94
C ALA A 370 4.73 -7.80 15.13
N PHE A 371 4.51 -7.60 13.83
CA PHE A 371 4.00 -8.64 12.92
C PHE A 371 5.07 -9.20 11.97
N GLY A 372 6.29 -8.66 12.06
CA GLY A 372 7.45 -9.05 11.27
C GLY A 372 7.38 -8.55 9.82
N SER A 373 8.38 -7.77 9.41
CA SER A 373 8.63 -7.47 7.99
C SER A 373 10.00 -6.81 7.75
N SER A 374 10.98 -7.00 8.65
CA SER A 374 12.31 -6.41 8.50
C SER A 374 13.00 -6.86 7.20
N GLN A 375 12.68 -8.07 6.71
CA GLN A 375 13.14 -8.56 5.41
C GLN A 375 12.52 -7.81 4.23
N LEU A 376 11.25 -7.36 4.34
CA LEU A 376 10.61 -6.56 3.31
C LEU A 376 11.31 -5.20 3.19
N LEU A 377 11.50 -4.51 4.33
CA LEU A 377 12.23 -3.23 4.39
C LEU A 377 13.68 -3.40 3.91
N GLN A 378 14.34 -4.49 4.30
CA GLN A 378 15.70 -4.79 3.83
C GLN A 378 15.73 -4.99 2.31
N SER A 379 14.76 -5.73 1.74
CA SER A 379 14.70 -5.94 0.29
C SER A 379 14.44 -4.65 -0.47
N TYR A 380 13.60 -3.78 0.09
CA TYR A 380 13.28 -2.47 -0.43
C TYR A 380 14.53 -1.55 -0.44
N ALA A 381 15.22 -1.43 0.70
CA ALA A 381 16.43 -0.64 0.82
C ALA A 381 17.56 -1.18 -0.08
N ASN A 382 17.76 -2.51 -0.10
CA ASN A 382 18.76 -3.16 -0.95
C ASN A 382 18.52 -2.89 -2.44
N ALA A 383 17.27 -2.92 -2.89
CA ALA A 383 16.92 -2.64 -4.28
C ALA A 383 17.30 -1.21 -4.68
N ARG A 384 16.96 -0.21 -3.85
CA ARG A 384 17.36 1.20 -4.08
C ARG A 384 18.88 1.34 -4.14
N VAL A 385 19.61 0.73 -3.21
CA VAL A 385 21.09 0.75 -3.19
C VAL A 385 21.67 0.10 -4.45
N ALA A 386 21.18 -1.08 -4.83
CA ALA A 386 21.64 -1.79 -6.01
C ALA A 386 21.36 -1.01 -7.31
N CYS A 387 20.23 -0.31 -7.41
CA CYS A 387 19.93 0.56 -8.56
C CYS A 387 20.86 1.77 -8.59
N ARG A 388 21.11 2.42 -7.44
CA ARG A 388 22.04 3.56 -7.34
C ARG A 388 23.47 3.17 -7.76
N GLU A 389 23.89 1.94 -7.47
CA GLU A 389 25.19 1.39 -7.86
C GLU A 389 25.21 0.80 -9.28
N GLY A 390 24.09 0.88 -10.02
CA GLY A 390 23.96 0.34 -11.38
C GLY A 390 24.02 -1.19 -11.47
N ARG A 391 23.79 -1.90 -10.35
CA ARG A 391 23.84 -3.36 -10.25
C ARG A 391 22.51 -4.06 -10.55
N LEU A 392 21.37 -3.39 -10.36
CA LEU A 392 20.04 -3.96 -10.60
C LEU A 392 19.36 -3.31 -11.81
N LEU A 393 18.97 -2.03 -11.68
CA LEU A 393 18.39 -1.24 -12.76
C LEU A 393 19.29 -0.03 -13.01
N LYS A 394 19.54 0.28 -14.28
CA LYS A 394 20.41 1.38 -14.68
C LYS A 394 19.57 2.59 -15.11
N ASP A 395 20.19 3.76 -15.08
CA ASP A 395 19.67 5.00 -15.68
C ASP A 395 18.26 5.45 -15.22
N LEU A 396 17.73 4.93 -14.10
CA LEU A 396 16.39 5.28 -13.61
C LEU A 396 16.25 6.78 -13.31
N ASN A 397 17.31 7.41 -12.80
CA ASN A 397 17.31 8.85 -12.54
C ASN A 397 17.37 9.65 -13.85
N GLN A 398 18.20 9.23 -14.80
CA GLN A 398 18.43 9.92 -16.07
C GLN A 398 17.24 9.79 -17.02
N LYS A 399 16.66 8.59 -17.11
CA LYS A 399 15.56 8.27 -18.05
C LYS A 399 14.18 8.60 -17.50
N TYR A 400 13.96 8.37 -16.20
CA TYR A 400 12.63 8.49 -15.57
C TYR A 400 12.57 9.47 -14.40
N HIS A 401 13.64 10.26 -14.17
CA HIS A 401 13.68 11.29 -13.13
C HIS A 401 13.42 10.73 -11.72
N LEU A 402 13.74 9.46 -11.47
CA LEU A 402 13.52 8.85 -10.17
C LEU A 402 14.61 9.21 -9.16
N ASN A 403 14.18 9.39 -7.90
CA ASN A 403 15.09 9.44 -6.77
C ASN A 403 15.46 8.01 -6.35
N LEU A 404 16.76 7.68 -6.42
CA LEU A 404 17.30 6.37 -6.01
C LEU A 404 17.87 6.38 -4.59
N ARG A 405 17.74 7.49 -3.86
CA ARG A 405 18.00 7.50 -2.42
C ARG A 405 17.04 6.51 -1.75
N VAL A 406 17.51 5.87 -0.69
CA VAL A 406 16.62 5.13 0.21
C VAL A 406 15.74 6.15 0.93
N PRO A 407 14.40 6.04 0.85
CA PRO A 407 13.51 6.96 1.55
C PRO A 407 13.71 6.90 3.06
N LEU A 408 13.39 7.98 3.77
CA LEU A 408 13.34 7.94 5.23
C LEU A 408 12.30 6.91 5.69
N GLN A 409 12.67 6.07 6.66
CA GLN A 409 11.83 4.96 7.10
C GLN A 409 11.23 5.28 8.48
N PHE A 410 9.93 5.49 8.55
CA PHE A 410 9.16 5.68 9.78
C PHE A 410 8.27 4.48 10.04
N ASN A 411 7.88 4.28 11.30
CA ASN A 411 7.07 3.15 11.71
C ASN A 411 6.09 3.55 12.81
N LEU A 412 4.86 3.07 12.74
CA LEU A 412 4.00 2.98 13.92
C LEU A 412 4.64 2.00 14.90
N SER A 413 5.13 2.53 16.02
CA SER A 413 5.84 1.75 17.02
C SER A 413 4.92 0.67 17.58
N PRO A 414 5.38 -0.59 17.72
CA PRO A 414 4.56 -1.70 18.25
C PRO A 414 3.80 -1.38 19.54
N GLU A 415 4.42 -0.62 20.44
CA GLU A 415 3.83 -0.23 21.73
C GLU A 415 2.64 0.73 21.59
N GLY A 416 2.59 1.48 20.49
CA GLY A 416 1.55 2.45 20.19
C GLY A 416 0.50 1.95 19.21
N LEU A 417 0.57 0.69 18.76
CA LEU A 417 -0.38 0.17 17.75
C LEU A 417 -1.79 0.06 18.32
N TRP A 418 -2.74 0.61 17.56
CA TRP A 418 -4.16 0.46 17.83
C TRP A 418 -4.60 -0.94 17.48
N SER A 419 -5.52 -1.47 18.27
CA SER A 419 -6.17 -2.76 18.03
C SER A 419 -7.60 -2.66 18.54
N HIS A 420 -8.50 -3.42 17.93
CA HIS A 420 -9.89 -3.49 18.36
C HIS A 420 -9.95 -3.72 19.89
N PRO A 421 -10.63 -2.86 20.68
CA PRO A 421 -10.56 -2.90 22.15
C PRO A 421 -10.97 -4.25 22.76
N ILE A 422 -11.99 -4.89 22.18
CA ILE A 422 -12.51 -6.20 22.61
C ILE A 422 -11.70 -7.36 21.98
N HIS A 423 -11.58 -7.38 20.65
CA HIS A 423 -11.01 -8.52 19.91
C HIS A 423 -9.49 -8.51 19.76
N ARG A 424 -8.82 -7.41 20.12
CA ARG A 424 -7.36 -7.22 20.03
C ARG A 424 -6.80 -7.52 18.64
N ASN A 425 -7.56 -7.16 17.61
CA ASN A 425 -7.21 -7.35 16.21
C ASN A 425 -6.95 -5.98 15.55
N ILE A 426 -5.85 -5.86 14.83
CA ILE A 426 -5.48 -4.64 14.07
C ILE A 426 -6.18 -4.60 12.70
N ASP A 427 -6.52 -5.77 12.18
CA ASP A 427 -7.12 -5.94 10.85
C ASP A 427 -8.65 -5.88 10.90
N ALA A 428 -9.24 -5.75 12.08
CA ALA A 428 -10.67 -5.56 12.23
C ALA A 428 -11.08 -4.22 11.62
N SER A 429 -12.28 -4.17 11.04
CA SER A 429 -12.82 -2.93 10.49
C SER A 429 -13.00 -1.88 11.56
N ILE A 430 -12.62 -0.64 11.28
CA ILE A 430 -12.72 0.46 12.23
C ILE A 430 -14.17 0.70 12.70
N GLY A 431 -15.18 0.50 11.84
CA GLY A 431 -16.57 0.69 12.23
C GLY A 431 -17.14 -0.44 13.11
N SER A 432 -16.41 -1.54 13.31
CA SER A 432 -16.74 -2.53 14.34
C SER A 432 -16.37 -2.08 15.75
N VAL A 433 -15.55 -1.04 15.88
CA VAL A 433 -15.17 -0.46 17.18
C VAL A 433 -16.32 0.39 17.71
N ALA A 434 -16.92 -0.08 18.81
CA ALA A 434 -18.09 0.57 19.41
C ALA A 434 -17.80 1.99 19.96
N ASP A 435 -16.59 2.21 20.50
CA ASP A 435 -16.15 3.51 21.01
C ASP A 435 -14.78 3.86 20.43
N LEU A 436 -14.75 4.77 19.47
CA LEU A 436 -13.51 5.24 18.85
C LEU A 436 -12.66 6.09 19.82
N ALA A 437 -13.25 6.61 20.90
CA ALA A 437 -12.49 7.34 21.92
C ALA A 437 -11.46 6.43 22.62
N ASP A 438 -11.80 5.16 22.84
CA ASP A 438 -10.89 4.17 23.40
C ASP A 438 -9.61 3.99 22.56
N LEU A 439 -9.71 4.16 21.24
CA LEU A 439 -8.54 4.15 20.36
C LEU A 439 -7.78 5.46 20.45
N ALA A 440 -8.48 6.60 20.39
CA ALA A 440 -7.86 7.91 20.49
C ALA A 440 -7.04 8.05 21.79
N HIS A 441 -7.59 7.62 22.93
CA HIS A 441 -6.95 7.68 24.24
C HIS A 441 -5.73 6.78 24.40
N ARG A 442 -5.52 5.79 23.51
CA ARG A 442 -4.26 5.02 23.46
C ARG A 442 -3.10 5.86 22.93
N GLY A 443 -3.38 7.00 22.31
CA GLY A 443 -2.38 7.87 21.74
C GLY A 443 -1.72 7.27 20.51
N MET A 444 -0.64 7.89 20.05
CA MET A 444 0.10 7.41 18.89
C MET A 444 1.59 7.62 19.07
N LYS A 445 2.38 6.64 18.62
CA LYS A 445 3.84 6.68 18.69
C LYS A 445 4.44 6.27 17.35
N LEU A 446 5.10 7.21 16.70
CA LEU A 446 5.99 6.98 15.57
C LEU A 446 7.45 6.92 16.00
N GLU A 447 8.21 6.09 15.30
CA GLU A 447 9.65 5.98 15.42
C GLU A 447 10.34 6.05 14.05
N HIS A 448 11.59 6.50 14.03
CA HIS A 448 12.44 6.48 12.84
C HIS A 448 13.30 5.21 12.83
N LEU A 449 13.17 4.42 11.77
CA LEU A 449 13.90 3.19 11.57
C LEU A 449 15.24 3.43 10.86
N ALA A 450 16.17 4.10 11.55
CA ALA A 450 17.46 4.53 11.00
C ALA A 450 18.31 3.40 10.36
N LYS A 451 18.11 2.14 10.76
CA LYS A 451 18.82 0.98 10.20
C LYS A 451 18.50 0.74 8.71
N PHE A 452 17.35 1.22 8.24
CA PHE A 452 16.84 0.94 6.89
C PHE A 452 16.81 2.18 5.98
N GLY A 453 17.30 3.34 6.44
CA GLY A 453 17.25 4.64 5.74
C GLY A 453 18.59 5.13 5.20
#